data_AF-A0A0D2PEY0-F1
#
_entry.id   AF-A0A0D2PEY0-F1
#
_cell.length_a   1.000
_cell.length_b   1.000
_cell.length_c   1.000
_cell.angle_alpha   90.00
_cell.angle_beta   90.00
_cell.angle_gamma   90.00
#
_symmetry.space_group_name_H-M   'P 1'
#
loop_
_entity.id
_entity.type
_entity.pdbx_description
1 polymer ?
#
loop_
_entity_poly.entity_id
_entity_poly.type
_entity_poly.pdbx_seq_one_letter_code
_entity_poly.pdbx_strand_id
1 'polypeptide(L)'
;MRKVNEVLERDRQMYGAMQMSDKEVNEMMETSVGYLMQSDEDIADRVRFQSLLYLSQERLAMEAGLQPASGSGSLSLAWRLALGPSVVTDIRYNKALELLHDREDYTLDESTRKIMASKTAMEYVVEFTSHLRKEGSEMGDHSFAPGRIPREAYMESVQRQASQGHVDLGALSLLVDYICPK
;
A
#
# COMPACT_ATOMS: atom_id res chain seq x y z
N MET A 1 0.48 -18.72 -16.22
CA MET A 1 0.36 -17.24 -16.27
C MET A 1 -0.91 -16.70 -16.97
N ARG A 2 -1.42 -17.26 -18.09
CA ARG A 2 -2.63 -16.74 -18.78
C ARG A 2 -3.91 -16.69 -17.92
N LYS A 3 -4.16 -17.72 -17.11
CA LYS A 3 -5.41 -17.85 -16.34
C LYS A 3 -5.61 -16.77 -15.27
N VAL A 4 -4.54 -16.32 -14.60
CA VAL A 4 -4.65 -15.28 -13.56
C VAL A 4 -4.95 -13.92 -14.19
N ASN A 5 -4.31 -13.60 -15.32
CA ASN A 5 -4.62 -12.38 -16.06
C ASN A 5 -6.03 -12.42 -16.66
N GLU A 6 -6.51 -13.58 -17.11
CA GLU A 6 -7.88 -13.75 -17.61
C GLU A 6 -8.93 -13.63 -16.49
N VAL A 7 -8.63 -14.09 -15.28
CA VAL A 7 -9.48 -13.92 -14.09
C VAL A 7 -9.50 -12.45 -13.67
N LEU A 8 -8.35 -11.78 -13.62
CA LEU A 8 -8.25 -10.36 -13.31
C LEU A 8 -8.92 -9.47 -14.37
N GLU A 9 -8.85 -9.84 -15.64
CA GLU A 9 -9.57 -9.17 -16.74
C GLU A 9 -11.09 -9.34 -16.60
N ARG A 10 -11.56 -10.56 -16.27
CA ARG A 10 -12.99 -10.80 -16.01
C ARG A 10 -13.49 -10.06 -14.78
N ASP A 11 -12.70 -10.04 -13.71
CA ASP A 11 -13.02 -9.28 -12.52
C ASP A 11 -13.02 -7.77 -12.83
N ARG A 12 -12.03 -7.26 -13.59
CA ARG A 12 -12.03 -5.88 -14.10
C ARG A 12 -13.25 -5.54 -14.96
N GLN A 13 -13.72 -6.47 -15.79
CA GLN A 13 -14.94 -6.28 -16.58
C GLN A 13 -16.20 -6.33 -15.70
N MET A 14 -16.21 -7.16 -14.67
CA MET A 14 -17.30 -7.25 -13.69
C MET A 14 -17.36 -5.97 -12.82
N TYR A 15 -16.21 -5.46 -12.39
CA TYR A 15 -16.07 -4.17 -11.71
C TYR A 15 -16.26 -2.98 -12.66
N GLY A 16 -16.06 -3.14 -13.96
CA GLY A 16 -16.46 -2.14 -14.97
C GLY A 16 -17.98 -2.06 -15.14
N ALA A 17 -18.69 -3.16 -14.92
CA ALA A 17 -20.15 -3.23 -14.96
C ALA A 17 -20.82 -2.79 -13.64
N MET A 18 -20.14 -2.97 -12.50
CA MET A 18 -20.47 -2.34 -11.23
C MET A 18 -19.65 -1.06 -11.09
N GLN A 19 -20.08 0.05 -11.68
CA GLN A 19 -19.46 1.36 -11.46
C GLN A 19 -19.60 1.78 -9.98
N MET A 20 -18.82 1.18 -9.09
CA MET A 20 -18.37 1.86 -7.89
C MET A 20 -17.25 2.77 -8.33
N SER A 21 -17.52 4.07 -8.30
CA SER A 21 -16.53 5.11 -8.52
C SER A 21 -15.40 5.00 -7.51
N ASP A 22 -14.19 5.49 -7.85
CA ASP A 22 -13.07 5.62 -6.91
C ASP A 22 -13.47 6.30 -5.59
N LYS A 23 -14.52 7.13 -5.65
CA LYS A 23 -15.15 7.79 -4.51
C LYS A 23 -15.88 6.80 -3.59
N GLU A 24 -16.65 5.87 -4.12
CA GLU A 24 -17.41 4.89 -3.33
C GLU A 24 -16.50 3.83 -2.66
N VAL A 25 -15.42 3.41 -3.33
CA VAL A 25 -14.42 2.51 -2.72
C VAL A 25 -13.66 3.20 -1.58
N ASN A 26 -13.32 4.48 -1.76
CA ASN A 26 -12.62 5.27 -0.74
C ASN A 26 -13.52 5.70 0.43
N GLU A 27 -14.81 5.98 0.19
CA GLU A 27 -15.78 6.35 1.24
C GLU A 27 -16.20 5.13 2.09
N MET A 28 -16.13 3.92 1.54
CA MET A 28 -16.49 2.69 2.26
C MET A 28 -15.35 2.13 3.14
N MET A 29 -14.11 2.61 2.98
CA MET A 29 -12.90 2.11 3.67
C MET A 29 -12.31 3.13 4.67
N GLU A 30 -13.08 3.54 5.68
CA GLU A 30 -12.54 4.23 6.86
C GLU A 30 -11.86 3.20 7.80
N THR A 31 -10.57 2.92 7.57
CA THR A 31 -9.76 1.98 8.37
C THR A 31 -9.01 2.68 9.51
N SER A 32 -8.67 1.91 10.56
CA SER A 32 -7.98 2.38 11.76
C SER A 32 -6.64 3.08 11.48
N VAL A 33 -5.91 2.68 10.43
CA VAL A 33 -4.70 3.40 9.95
C VAL A 33 -5.04 4.81 9.47
N GLY A 34 -6.15 5.01 8.76
CA GLY A 34 -6.60 6.34 8.34
C GLY A 34 -6.87 7.27 9.53
N TYR A 35 -7.46 6.74 10.61
CA TYR A 35 -7.68 7.47 11.85
C TYR A 35 -6.39 7.79 12.62
N LEU A 36 -5.45 6.85 12.69
CA LEU A 36 -4.12 7.06 13.26
C LEU A 36 -3.43 8.27 12.59
N MET A 37 -3.58 8.41 11.27
CA MET A 37 -3.00 9.52 10.52
C MET A 37 -3.74 10.86 10.68
N GLN A 38 -4.93 10.87 11.28
CA GLN A 38 -5.74 12.07 11.50
C GLN A 38 -5.55 12.67 12.90
N SER A 39 -5.06 11.88 13.88
CA SER A 39 -4.90 12.30 15.27
C SER A 39 -3.63 13.10 15.59
N ASP A 40 -2.71 13.28 14.63
CA ASP A 40 -1.41 13.91 14.88
C ASP A 40 -1.30 15.39 14.46
N GLU A 41 -0.64 16.16 15.33
CA GLU A 41 -0.41 17.61 15.20
C GLU A 41 0.63 18.00 14.12
N ASP A 42 1.37 17.06 13.52
CA ASP A 42 2.41 17.34 12.51
C ASP A 42 2.05 16.82 11.10
N ILE A 43 1.69 17.74 10.21
CA ILE A 43 1.41 17.47 8.80
C ILE A 43 2.59 16.77 8.11
N ALA A 44 3.84 17.05 8.52
CA ALA A 44 5.02 16.43 7.93
C ALA A 44 5.10 14.93 8.26
N ASP A 45 4.80 14.55 9.50
CA ASP A 45 4.74 13.14 9.90
C ASP A 45 3.66 12.41 9.10
N ARG A 46 2.47 13.01 8.96
CA ARG A 46 1.40 12.45 8.13
C ARG A 46 1.84 12.22 6.68
N VAL A 47 2.51 13.19 6.06
CA VAL A 47 3.01 13.06 4.67
C VAL A 47 4.05 11.94 4.57
N ARG A 48 4.94 11.80 5.56
CA ARG A 48 5.95 10.74 5.59
C ARG A 48 5.31 9.36 5.73
N PHE A 49 4.36 9.18 6.63
CA PHE A 49 3.65 7.91 6.76
C PHE A 49 2.84 7.55 5.51
N GLN A 50 2.18 8.51 4.88
CA GLN A 50 1.46 8.28 3.62
C GLN A 50 2.43 7.84 2.53
N SER A 51 3.57 8.52 2.43
CA SER A 51 4.63 8.15 1.50
C SER A 51 5.18 6.75 1.78
N LEU A 52 5.39 6.41 3.05
CA LEU A 52 5.94 5.12 3.48
C LEU A 52 5.04 3.97 3.04
N LEU A 53 3.74 4.08 3.34
CA LEU A 53 2.75 3.07 3.01
C LEU A 53 2.52 3.00 1.49
N TYR A 54 2.43 4.14 0.82
CA TYR A 54 2.30 4.21 -0.64
C TYR A 54 3.46 3.52 -1.36
N LEU A 55 4.71 3.86 -1.02
CA LEU A 55 5.89 3.26 -1.65
C LEU A 55 6.02 1.76 -1.33
N SER A 56 5.61 1.35 -0.13
CA SER A 56 5.55 -0.08 0.22
C SER A 56 4.54 -0.83 -0.66
N GLN A 57 3.35 -0.25 -0.91
CA GLN A 57 2.36 -0.83 -1.82
C GLN A 57 2.86 -0.89 -3.27
N GLU A 58 3.51 0.16 -3.78
CA GLU A 58 4.10 0.17 -5.12
C GLU A 58 5.11 -0.98 -5.27
N ARG A 59 5.99 -1.17 -4.28
CA ARG A 59 6.99 -2.24 -4.30
C ARG A 59 6.36 -3.63 -4.17
N LEU A 60 5.41 -3.84 -3.26
CA LEU A 60 4.71 -5.14 -3.16
C LEU A 60 3.93 -5.50 -4.42
N ALA A 61 3.30 -4.54 -5.09
CA ALA A 61 2.66 -4.77 -6.38
C ALA A 61 3.66 -5.21 -7.46
N MET A 62 4.85 -4.61 -7.48
CA MET A 62 5.92 -5.03 -8.39
C MET A 62 6.35 -6.47 -8.12
N GLU A 63 6.57 -6.83 -6.85
CA GLU A 63 6.94 -8.19 -6.44
C GLU A 63 5.85 -9.22 -6.75
N ALA A 64 4.57 -8.83 -6.61
CA ALA A 64 3.43 -9.64 -7.02
C ALA A 64 3.25 -9.72 -8.55
N GLY A 65 4.07 -9.00 -9.33
CA GLY A 65 4.01 -8.94 -10.78
C GLY A 65 2.75 -8.27 -11.33
N LEU A 66 2.13 -7.38 -10.53
CA LEU A 66 0.98 -6.60 -10.94
C LEU A 66 1.39 -5.54 -11.97
N GLN A 67 0.46 -5.21 -12.84
CA GLN A 67 0.62 -4.12 -13.81
C GLN A 67 -0.24 -2.93 -13.37
N PRO A 68 0.19 -1.69 -13.63
CA PRO A 68 -0.63 -0.51 -13.35
C PRO A 68 -2.00 -0.63 -14.03
N ALA A 69 -3.02 -0.02 -13.41
CA ALA A 69 -4.36 0.00 -14.00
C ALA A 69 -4.36 0.82 -15.30
N SER A 70 -5.16 0.43 -16.30
CA SER A 70 -5.23 1.15 -17.57
C SER A 70 -5.59 2.62 -17.35
N GLY A 71 -4.75 3.55 -17.81
CA GLY A 71 -4.92 4.99 -17.60
C GLY A 71 -4.33 5.54 -16.29
N SER A 72 -3.77 4.69 -15.42
CA SER A 72 -3.06 5.08 -14.19
C SER A 72 -1.65 4.48 -14.18
N GLY A 73 -0.64 5.30 -13.90
CA GLY A 73 0.74 4.85 -13.72
C GLY A 73 1.05 4.26 -12.34
N SER A 74 0.06 4.07 -11.45
CA SER A 74 0.30 3.70 -10.04
C SER A 74 0.16 2.19 -9.78
N LEU A 75 1.23 1.58 -9.26
CA LEU A 75 1.21 0.20 -8.78
C LEU A 75 0.56 0.07 -7.40
N SER A 76 0.56 1.11 -6.56
CA SER A 76 -0.18 1.17 -5.29
C SER A 76 -1.69 1.06 -5.54
N LEU A 77 -2.20 1.67 -6.61
CA LEU A 77 -3.60 1.44 -7.01
C LEU A 77 -3.82 0.00 -7.45
N ALA A 78 -2.93 -0.55 -8.30
CA ALA A 78 -3.02 -1.94 -8.74
C ALA A 78 -3.00 -2.93 -7.55
N TRP A 79 -2.16 -2.68 -6.55
CA TRP A 79 -2.12 -3.41 -5.28
C TRP A 79 -3.49 -3.41 -4.60
N ARG A 80 -4.04 -2.21 -4.32
CA ARG A 80 -5.33 -2.08 -3.61
C ARG A 80 -6.47 -2.75 -4.36
N LEU A 81 -6.50 -2.66 -5.69
CA LEU A 81 -7.49 -3.34 -6.53
C LEU A 81 -7.34 -4.86 -6.46
N ALA A 82 -6.11 -5.39 -6.50
CA ALA A 82 -5.85 -6.82 -6.41
C ALA A 82 -6.24 -7.42 -5.05
N LEU A 83 -6.17 -6.64 -3.97
CA LEU A 83 -6.68 -7.03 -2.64
C LEU A 83 -8.22 -7.04 -2.56
N GLY A 84 -8.90 -6.39 -3.50
CA GLY A 84 -10.35 -6.30 -3.56
C GLY A 84 -10.96 -5.26 -2.60
N PRO A 85 -12.30 -5.12 -2.61
CA PRO A 85 -13.02 -4.06 -1.90
C PRO A 85 -13.33 -4.39 -0.42
N SER A 86 -12.79 -5.49 0.13
CA SER A 86 -13.04 -5.86 1.52
C SER A 86 -12.49 -4.79 2.47
N VAL A 87 -13.30 -4.40 3.47
CA VAL A 87 -12.90 -3.56 4.62
C VAL A 87 -12.29 -4.37 5.76
N VAL A 88 -12.38 -5.71 5.69
CA VAL A 88 -11.88 -6.61 6.73
C VAL A 88 -10.39 -6.86 6.51
N THR A 89 -9.56 -6.40 7.44
CA THR A 89 -8.09 -6.48 7.37
C THR A 89 -7.60 -7.90 7.14
N ASP A 90 -8.07 -8.89 7.90
CA ASP A 90 -7.62 -10.28 7.76
C ASP A 90 -7.90 -10.85 6.36
N ILE A 91 -9.01 -10.47 5.72
CA ILE A 91 -9.33 -10.90 4.35
C ILE A 91 -8.31 -10.31 3.38
N ARG A 92 -8.02 -9.01 3.49
CA ARG A 92 -7.03 -8.32 2.64
C ARG A 92 -5.61 -8.84 2.88
N TYR A 93 -5.26 -9.11 4.13
CA TYR A 93 -3.98 -9.69 4.52
C TYR A 93 -3.77 -11.06 3.87
N ASN A 94 -4.74 -11.97 4.02
CA ASN A 94 -4.66 -13.29 3.39
C ASN A 94 -4.57 -13.16 1.87
N LYS A 95 -5.32 -12.22 1.26
CA LYS A 95 -5.23 -11.97 -0.18
C LYS A 95 -3.85 -11.47 -0.61
N ALA A 96 -3.22 -10.61 0.20
CA ALA A 96 -1.87 -10.14 -0.06
C ALA A 96 -0.86 -11.28 -0.03
N LEU A 97 -0.98 -12.21 0.93
CA LEU A 97 -0.13 -13.40 0.98
C LEU A 97 -0.32 -14.31 -0.23
N GLU A 98 -1.56 -14.51 -0.69
CA GLU A 98 -1.85 -15.27 -1.91
C GLU A 98 -1.19 -14.66 -3.15
N LEU A 99 -1.22 -13.32 -3.28
CA LEU A 99 -0.63 -12.60 -4.41
C LEU A 99 0.90 -12.71 -4.44
N LEU A 100 1.51 -12.75 -3.25
CA LEU A 100 2.97 -12.80 -3.09
C LEU A 100 3.51 -14.24 -3.05
N HIS A 101 2.67 -15.25 -2.90
CA HIS A 101 3.13 -16.63 -2.76
C HIS A 101 3.91 -17.10 -4.00
N ASP A 102 5.02 -17.82 -3.77
CA ASP A 102 6.01 -18.27 -4.75
C ASP A 102 5.40 -18.62 -6.10
N ARG A 103 5.69 -17.77 -7.08
CA ARG A 103 5.50 -18.13 -8.49
C ARG A 103 6.57 -19.17 -8.79
N GLU A 104 6.21 -20.24 -9.48
CA GLU A 104 7.11 -21.38 -9.76
C GLU A 104 8.48 -20.98 -10.36
N ASP A 105 8.57 -19.78 -10.96
CA ASP A 105 9.77 -19.25 -11.61
C ASP A 105 10.39 -18.00 -10.93
N TYR A 106 9.90 -17.55 -9.77
CA TYR A 106 10.34 -16.30 -9.15
C TYR A 106 10.44 -16.41 -7.63
N THR A 107 11.65 -16.25 -7.12
CA THR A 107 11.92 -16.13 -5.69
C THR A 107 11.78 -14.67 -5.27
N LEU A 108 10.90 -14.39 -4.31
CA LEU A 108 10.73 -13.05 -3.75
C LEU A 108 12.06 -12.45 -3.25
N ASP A 109 12.17 -11.13 -3.22
CA ASP A 109 13.31 -10.50 -2.55
C ASP A 109 13.30 -10.74 -1.04
N GLU A 110 14.49 -10.75 -0.43
CA GLU A 110 14.66 -11.00 1.01
C GLU A 110 13.97 -9.92 1.86
N SER A 111 13.97 -8.66 1.42
CA SER A 111 13.27 -7.60 2.13
C SER A 111 11.75 -7.77 2.06
N THR A 112 11.21 -8.30 0.95
CA THR A 112 9.80 -8.64 0.79
C THR A 112 9.39 -9.77 1.73
N ARG A 113 10.21 -10.83 1.83
CA ARG A 113 10.00 -11.91 2.81
C ARG A 113 9.96 -11.41 4.25
N LYS A 114 10.83 -10.47 4.62
CA LYS A 114 10.85 -9.86 5.95
C LYS A 114 9.56 -9.09 6.26
N ILE A 115 9.04 -8.36 5.28
CA ILE A 115 7.74 -7.69 5.41
C ILE A 115 6.62 -8.73 5.60
N MET A 116 6.57 -9.76 4.77
CA MET A 116 5.55 -10.83 4.88
C MET A 116 5.59 -11.58 6.21
N ALA A 117 6.78 -11.73 6.81
CA ALA A 117 6.95 -12.35 8.13
C ALA A 117 6.40 -11.49 9.28
N SER A 118 6.17 -10.19 9.07
CA SER A 118 5.57 -9.28 10.05
C SER A 118 4.10 -9.01 9.73
N LYS A 119 3.19 -9.66 10.47
CA LYS A 119 1.73 -9.48 10.30
C LYS A 119 1.36 -8.01 10.39
N THR A 120 1.83 -7.31 11.42
CA THR A 120 1.52 -5.89 11.65
C THR A 120 2.02 -4.98 10.54
N ALA A 121 3.22 -5.21 9.99
CA ALA A 121 3.71 -4.42 8.86
C ALA A 121 2.84 -4.62 7.62
N MET A 122 2.45 -5.86 7.35
CA MET A 122 1.52 -6.17 6.26
C MET A 122 0.14 -5.57 6.49
N GLU A 123 -0.41 -5.63 7.71
CA GLU A 123 -1.69 -5.01 8.09
C GLU A 123 -1.69 -3.51 7.77
N TYR A 124 -0.64 -2.77 8.17
CA TYR A 124 -0.51 -1.36 7.82
C TYR A 124 -0.57 -1.11 6.31
N VAL A 125 0.11 -1.95 5.52
CA VAL A 125 0.19 -1.78 4.07
C VAL A 125 -1.13 -2.18 3.38
N VAL A 126 -1.85 -3.19 3.87
CA VAL A 126 -3.13 -3.60 3.25
C VAL A 126 -4.30 -2.71 3.68
N GLU A 127 -4.27 -2.14 4.89
CA GLU A 127 -5.31 -1.23 5.39
C GLU A 127 -5.22 0.17 4.80
N PHE A 128 -4.03 0.59 4.38
CA PHE A 128 -3.83 1.94 3.87
C PHE A 128 -4.55 2.18 2.55
N THR A 129 -5.56 3.03 2.60
CA THR A 129 -6.28 3.57 1.45
C THR A 129 -5.92 5.04 1.30
N SER A 130 -5.12 5.37 0.28
CA SER A 130 -4.79 6.78 0.05
C SER A 130 -6.02 7.54 -0.46
N HIS A 131 -6.50 8.51 0.33
CA HIS A 131 -7.53 9.48 -0.08
C HIS A 131 -6.98 10.63 -0.94
N LEU A 132 -5.81 10.49 -1.57
CA LEU A 132 -5.28 11.53 -2.46
C LEU A 132 -6.20 11.68 -3.68
N ARG A 133 -7.22 12.53 -3.51
CA ARG A 133 -8.11 13.03 -4.53
C ARG A 133 -7.26 13.59 -5.67
N LYS A 134 -7.51 13.14 -6.89
CA LYS A 134 -7.31 13.97 -8.09
C LYS A 134 -8.66 14.27 -8.70
N GLU A 135 -9.46 15.04 -7.97
CA GLU A 135 -10.41 15.89 -8.67
C GLU A 135 -9.62 17.07 -9.23
N GLY A 136 -9.50 17.10 -10.56
CA GLY A 136 -9.01 18.27 -11.30
C GLY A 136 -7.52 18.26 -11.59
N SER A 137 -7.23 18.25 -12.90
CA SER A 137 -6.00 18.72 -13.55
C SER A 137 -4.64 18.19 -13.08
N GLU A 138 -3.95 17.51 -13.99
CA GLU A 138 -2.50 17.67 -14.18
C GLU A 138 -1.62 17.59 -12.91
N MET A 139 -1.62 16.44 -12.23
CA MET A 139 -0.30 15.96 -11.81
C MET A 139 -0.03 14.65 -12.52
N GLY A 140 0.66 14.73 -13.65
CA GLY A 140 1.64 13.69 -13.94
C GLY A 140 2.62 13.59 -12.77
N ASP A 141 3.18 12.41 -12.59
CA ASP A 141 4.18 12.05 -11.59
C ASP A 141 3.70 11.86 -10.14
N HIS A 142 3.76 10.59 -9.73
CA HIS A 142 4.49 10.16 -8.53
C HIS A 142 4.58 11.19 -7.39
N SER A 143 3.45 11.48 -6.74
CA SER A 143 3.42 12.42 -5.60
C SER A 143 4.40 12.01 -4.49
N PHE A 144 4.64 10.70 -4.39
CA PHE A 144 5.73 10.10 -3.63
C PHE A 144 6.67 9.36 -4.58
N ALA A 145 7.96 9.71 -4.53
CA ALA A 145 9.01 9.08 -5.31
C ALA A 145 10.08 8.53 -4.36
N PRO A 146 10.65 7.34 -4.63
CA PRO A 146 11.77 6.81 -3.84
C PRO A 146 12.91 7.82 -3.71
N GLY A 147 13.50 7.93 -2.52
CA GLY A 147 14.64 8.81 -2.25
C GLY A 147 14.32 10.30 -2.05
N ARG A 148 13.07 10.74 -2.22
CA ARG A 148 12.67 12.15 -1.98
C ARG A 148 12.70 12.54 -0.51
N ILE A 149 12.33 11.60 0.37
CA ILE A 149 12.38 11.77 1.82
C ILE A 149 13.56 10.95 2.32
N PRO A 150 14.52 11.54 3.05
CA PRO A 150 15.66 10.80 3.56
C PRO A 150 15.23 9.79 4.62
N ARG A 151 15.97 8.68 4.72
CA ARG A 151 15.68 7.59 5.66
C ARG A 151 15.56 8.08 7.11
N GLU A 152 16.43 9.02 7.50
CA GLU A 152 16.46 9.61 8.84
C GLU A 152 15.15 10.32 9.17
N ALA A 153 14.55 11.01 8.20
CA ALA A 153 13.28 11.70 8.40
C ALA A 153 12.12 10.73 8.59
N TYR A 154 12.11 9.59 7.88
CA TYR A 154 11.14 8.53 8.16
C TYR A 154 11.32 7.96 9.57
N MET A 155 12.56 7.64 9.94
CA MET A 155 12.87 7.07 11.25
C MET A 155 12.51 8.03 12.40
N GLU A 156 12.73 9.33 12.23
CA GLU A 156 12.35 10.35 13.23
C GLU A 156 10.84 10.32 13.50
N SER A 157 10.02 10.35 12.45
CA SER A 157 8.56 10.26 12.56
C SER A 157 8.10 8.94 13.19
N VAL A 158 8.70 7.82 12.77
CA VAL A 158 8.40 6.49 13.31
C VAL A 158 8.73 6.41 14.81
N GLN A 159 9.89 6.91 15.23
CA GLN A 159 10.30 6.93 16.64
C GLN A 159 9.40 7.82 17.49
N ARG A 160 9.05 9.00 16.98
CA ARG A 160 8.15 9.94 17.64
C ARG A 160 6.78 9.30 17.88
N GLN A 161 6.18 8.71 16.85
CA GLN A 161 4.89 8.04 16.95
C GLN A 161 4.89 6.81 17.86
N ALA A 162 5.96 6.01 17.79
CA ALA A 162 6.12 4.86 18.68
C ALA A 162 6.21 5.29 20.15
N SER A 163 6.89 6.40 20.43
CA SER A 163 7.03 6.93 21.81
C SER A 163 5.70 7.42 22.40
N GLN A 164 4.74 7.79 21.56
CA GLN A 164 3.39 8.18 21.95
C GLN A 164 2.45 6.97 22.09
N GLY A 165 2.92 5.76 21.78
CA GLY A 165 2.14 4.52 21.91
C GLY A 165 1.11 4.30 20.79
N HIS A 166 1.21 5.06 19.71
CA HIS A 166 0.24 5.00 18.61
C HIS A 166 0.55 3.86 17.63
N VAL A 167 1.82 3.47 17.49
CA VAL A 167 2.26 2.54 16.43
C VAL A 167 3.32 1.54 16.89
N ASP A 168 3.41 0.42 16.18
CA ASP A 168 4.49 -0.55 16.36
C ASP A 168 5.78 -0.07 15.67
N LEU A 169 6.78 0.26 16.48
CA LEU A 169 8.10 0.71 16.03
C LEU A 169 8.79 -0.32 15.12
N GLY A 170 8.69 -1.61 15.47
CA GLY A 170 9.35 -2.69 14.73
C GLY A 170 8.75 -2.84 13.35
N ALA A 171 7.42 -2.86 13.25
CA ALA A 171 6.69 -2.98 12.00
C ALA A 171 6.96 -1.80 11.06
N LEU A 172 6.91 -0.56 11.56
CA LEU A 172 7.19 0.62 10.74
C LEU A 172 8.67 0.75 10.36
N SER A 173 9.60 0.38 11.25
CA SER A 173 11.02 0.38 10.92
C SER A 173 11.34 -0.62 9.80
N LEU A 174 10.68 -1.79 9.80
CA LEU A 174 10.77 -2.74 8.70
C LEU A 174 10.29 -2.14 7.38
N LEU A 175 9.18 -1.38 7.39
CA LEU A 175 8.70 -0.68 6.20
C LEU A 175 9.70 0.40 5.73
N VAL A 176 10.36 1.12 6.66
CA VAL A 176 11.40 2.09 6.30
C VAL A 176 12.58 1.40 5.63
N ASP A 177 13.08 0.31 6.20
CA ASP A 177 14.17 -0.48 5.60
C ASP A 177 13.76 -1.08 4.24
N TYR A 178 12.46 -1.35 4.06
CA TYR A 178 11.91 -1.84 2.80
C TYR A 178 11.86 -0.78 1.70
N ILE A 179 11.62 0.50 2.01
CA ILE A 179 11.59 1.56 0.99
C ILE A 179 12.92 2.32 0.85
N CYS A 180 13.75 2.30 1.90
CA CYS A 180 15.01 3.02 2.03
C CYS A 180 16.04 2.10 2.70
N PRO A 181 16.57 1.09 1.97
CA PRO A 181 17.59 0.19 2.48
C PRO A 181 18.87 0.97 2.84
N LYS A 182 19.63 0.42 3.80
CA LYS A 182 20.91 1.00 4.26
C LYS A 182 22.03 0.85 3.25
#